data_AF-A0A952HHF8-F1
#
_entry.id   AF-A0A952HHF8-F1
#
_cell.length_a   1.000
_cell.length_b   1.000
_cell.length_c   1.000
_cell.angle_alpha   90.00
_cell.angle_beta   90.00
_cell.angle_gamma   90.00
#
_symmetry.space_group_name_H-M   'P 1'
#
loop_
_entity.id
_entity.type
_entity.pdbx_description
1 polymer ?
#
loop_
_entity_poly.entity_id
_entity_poly.type
_entity_poly.pdbx_seq_one_letter_code
_entity_poly.pdbx_strand_id
1 'polypeptide(L)'
;MTQPSRLAIVPFVSVDHMMKLVLTIGVERFLTELAGYIEEDFRRWELFDKTPRIASHSHDGVIELMPTSDGKMYGFKYVNG
;
A
#
# COMPACT_ATOMS: atom_id res chain seq x y z
N MET A 1 -15.39 29.73 -4.09
CA MET A 1 -14.90 28.34 -4.23
C MET A 1 -15.83 27.45 -3.42
N THR A 2 -16.40 26.39 -4.03
CA THR A 2 -17.26 25.42 -3.36
C THR A 2 -16.43 24.52 -2.44
N GLN A 3 -16.92 24.25 -1.22
CA GLN A 3 -16.21 23.36 -0.29
C GLN A 3 -16.22 21.91 -0.81
N PRO A 4 -15.12 21.15 -0.66
CA PRO A 4 -15.08 19.75 -1.04
C PRO A 4 -16.10 18.93 -0.23
N SER A 5 -16.65 17.88 -0.83
CA SER A 5 -17.48 16.93 -0.08
C SER A 5 -16.64 16.20 0.96
N ARG A 6 -17.28 15.63 1.99
CA ARG A 6 -16.59 14.84 3.03
C ARG A 6 -15.80 13.66 2.46
N LEU A 7 -16.22 13.13 1.30
CA LEU A 7 -15.54 12.03 0.59
C LEU A 7 -14.32 12.50 -0.22
N ALA A 8 -14.15 13.81 -0.45
CA ALA A 8 -13.05 14.37 -1.21
C ALA A 8 -11.80 14.68 -0.35
N ILE A 9 -11.84 14.36 0.95
CA ILE A 9 -10.69 14.48 1.84
C ILE A 9 -10.06 13.10 1.99
N VAL A 10 -8.94 12.88 1.29
CA VAL A 10 -8.17 11.64 1.37
C VAL A 10 -7.01 11.86 2.35
N PRO A 11 -6.92 11.10 3.45
CA PRO A 11 -5.76 11.15 4.33
C PRO A 11 -4.47 10.85 3.57
N PHE A 12 -3.43 11.63 3.84
CA PHE A 12 -2.14 11.51 3.16
C PHE A 12 -1.01 11.35 4.18
N VAL A 13 -0.19 10.31 3.99
CA VAL A 13 1.04 10.08 4.73
C VAL A 13 2.21 10.32 3.79
N SER A 14 2.97 11.39 4.05
CA SER A 14 4.19 11.73 3.29
C SER A 14 5.37 10.86 3.74
N VAL A 15 6.49 10.96 3.00
CA VAL A 15 7.76 10.31 3.40
C VAL A 15 8.21 10.78 4.78
N ASP A 16 8.19 12.10 5.05
CA ASP A 16 8.58 12.66 6.35
C ASP A 16 7.69 12.12 7.50
N HIS A 17 6.38 12.07 7.29
CA HIS A 17 5.45 11.52 8.29
C HIS A 17 5.65 10.01 8.49
N MET A 18 5.90 9.25 7.41
CA MET A 18 6.20 7.83 7.50
C MET A 18 7.51 7.59 8.29
N MET A 19 8.56 8.36 8.02
CA MET A 19 9.82 8.28 8.76
C MET A 19 9.62 8.56 10.26
N LYS A 20 8.88 9.61 10.60
CA LYS A 20 8.55 9.93 12.00
C LYS A 20 7.74 8.82 12.67
N LEU A 21 6.79 8.24 11.96
CA LEU A 21 5.98 7.12 12.46
C LEU A 21 6.85 5.90 12.76
N VAL A 22 7.68 5.47 11.81
CA VAL A 22 8.58 4.32 11.97
C VAL A 22 9.56 4.55 13.13
N LEU A 23 10.15 5.75 13.23
CA LEU A 23 11.07 6.08 14.33
C LEU A 23 10.37 6.12 15.69
N THR A 24 9.12 6.57 15.74
CA THR A 24 8.31 6.65 16.97
C THR A 24 7.91 5.25 17.46
N ILE A 25 7.57 4.33 16.55
CA ILE A 25 7.24 2.94 16.87
C ILE A 25 8.51 2.14 17.21
N GLY A 26 9.62 2.46 16.56
CA GLY A 26 10.87 1.70 16.58
C GLY A 26 10.89 0.65 15.47
N VAL A 27 12.02 0.55 14.75
CA VAL A 27 12.16 -0.28 13.55
C VAL A 27 11.86 -1.76 13.80
N GLU A 28 12.42 -2.32 14.88
CA GLU A 28 12.22 -3.74 15.22
C GLU A 28 10.75 -4.08 15.45
N ARG A 29 10.07 -3.28 16.28
CA ARG A 29 8.65 -3.45 16.56
C ARG A 29 7.81 -3.27 15.31
N PHE A 30 8.09 -2.23 14.52
CA PHE A 30 7.38 -1.95 13.27
C PHE A 30 7.45 -3.13 12.31
N LEU A 31 8.64 -3.68 12.08
CA LEU A 31 8.84 -4.82 11.18
C LEU A 31 8.21 -6.10 11.73
N THR A 32 8.29 -6.34 13.05
CA THR A 32 7.71 -7.53 13.68
C THR A 32 6.18 -7.54 13.56
N GLU A 33 5.54 -6.41 13.88
CA GLU A 33 4.08 -6.29 13.77
C GLU A 33 3.62 -6.32 12.30
N LEU A 34 4.35 -5.65 11.39
CA LEU A 34 4.06 -5.70 9.95
C LEU A 34 4.14 -7.12 9.40
N ALA A 35 5.15 -7.90 9.80
CA ALA A 35 5.27 -9.30 9.41
C ALA A 35 4.09 -10.14 9.90
N GLY A 36 3.58 -9.87 11.12
CA GLY A 36 2.36 -10.50 11.63
C GLY A 36 1.14 -10.24 10.75
N TYR A 37 0.90 -8.98 10.35
CA TYR A 37 -0.18 -8.64 9.41
C TYR A 37 -0.02 -9.34 8.05
N ILE A 38 1.21 -9.38 7.51
CA ILE A 38 1.49 -10.09 6.26
C ILE A 38 1.18 -11.58 6.42
N GLU A 39 1.60 -12.22 7.51
CA GLU A 39 1.32 -13.64 7.76
C GLU A 39 -0.18 -13.93 7.83
N GLU A 40 -0.94 -13.09 8.55
CA GLU A 40 -2.40 -13.20 8.63
C GLU A 40 -3.07 -13.06 7.26
N ASP A 41 -2.62 -12.12 6.42
CA ASP A 41 -3.10 -11.95 5.06
C ASP A 41 -2.78 -13.16 4.18
N PHE A 42 -1.58 -13.73 4.29
CA PHE A 42 -1.23 -14.94 3.56
C PHE A 42 -2.01 -16.18 4.02
N ARG A 43 -2.41 -16.28 5.29
CA ARG A 43 -3.30 -17.37 5.76
C ARG A 43 -4.69 -17.32 5.12
N ARG A 44 -5.13 -16.14 4.69
CA ARG A 44 -6.41 -15.92 4.00
C ARG A 44 -6.25 -15.65 2.49
N TRP A 45 -5.16 -16.15 1.89
CA TRP A 45 -4.77 -15.88 0.49
C TRP A 45 -5.89 -16.03 -0.54
N GLU A 46 -6.73 -17.06 -0.39
CA GLU A 46 -7.82 -17.36 -1.34
C GLU A 46 -8.95 -16.32 -1.29
N LEU A 47 -9.07 -15.53 -0.22
CA LEU A 47 -10.09 -14.47 -0.13
C LEU A 47 -9.72 -13.22 -0.94
N PHE A 48 -8.46 -13.07 -1.33
CA PHE A 48 -8.04 -11.92 -2.11
C PHE A 48 -8.42 -12.08 -3.58
N ASP A 49 -9.05 -11.05 -4.13
CA ASP A 49 -9.08 -10.81 -5.57
C ASP A 49 -7.69 -10.33 -6.00
N LYS A 50 -7.02 -11.22 -6.74
CA LYS A 50 -5.62 -11.08 -7.13
C LYS A 50 -5.55 -10.97 -8.65
N THR A 51 -4.83 -9.97 -9.13
CA THR A 51 -4.49 -9.84 -10.56
C THR A 51 -2.97 -9.74 -10.71
N PRO A 52 -2.41 -10.23 -11.83
CA PRO A 52 -1.05 -9.85 -12.21
C PRO A 52 -0.90 -8.32 -12.22
N ARG A 53 0.28 -7.85 -11.82
CA ARG A 53 0.66 -6.44 -11.89
C ARG A 53 0.58 -5.92 -13.33
N ILE A 54 0.14 -4.67 -13.49
CA ILE A 54 0.14 -3.99 -14.79
C ILE A 54 1.49 -3.33 -14.99
N ALA A 55 2.18 -3.62 -16.09
CA ALA A 55 3.51 -3.13 -16.37
C ALA A 55 3.54 -2.26 -17.63
N SER A 56 4.30 -1.16 -17.57
CA SER A 56 4.67 -0.31 -18.70
C SER A 56 6.18 -0.31 -18.84
N HIS A 57 6.68 -0.99 -19.88
CA HIS A 57 8.11 -1.14 -20.12
C HIS A 57 8.70 0.05 -20.87
N SER A 58 9.94 0.37 -20.55
CA SER A 58 10.79 1.34 -21.26
C SER A 58 12.16 0.73 -21.52
N HIS A 59 13.06 1.45 -22.21
CA HIS A 59 14.44 0.99 -22.38
C HIS A 59 15.15 0.83 -21.03
N ASP A 60 14.92 1.76 -20.10
CA ASP A 60 15.72 1.90 -18.88
C ASP A 60 15.07 1.27 -17.64
N GLY A 61 13.92 0.61 -17.79
CA GLY A 61 13.21 0.01 -16.67
C GLY A 61 11.71 -0.15 -16.91
N VAL A 62 10.96 -0.29 -15.82
CA VAL A 62 9.52 -0.55 -15.84
C VAL A 62 8.77 0.31 -14.82
N ILE A 63 7.55 0.71 -15.17
CA ILE A 63 6.59 1.30 -14.24
C ILE A 63 5.46 0.29 -14.04
N GLU A 64 5.13 -0.02 -12.78
CA GLU A 64 4.16 -1.05 -12.42
C GLU A 64 3.05 -0.52 -11.50
N LEU A 65 1.84 -1.05 -11.69
CA LEU A 65 0.73 -0.97 -10.74
C LEU A 65 0.46 -2.37 -10.16
N MET A 66 0.43 -2.46 -8.83
CA MET A 66 0.20 -3.71 -8.10
C MET A 66 -1.09 -3.63 -7.27
N PRO A 67 -2.28 -3.90 -7.86
CA PRO A 67 -3.55 -3.86 -7.14
C PRO A 67 -3.92 -5.21 -6.50
N THR A 68 -4.66 -5.15 -5.39
CA THR A 68 -5.30 -6.30 -4.74
C THR A 68 -6.51 -5.83 -3.92
N SER A 69 -7.49 -6.72 -3.69
CA SER A 69 -8.63 -6.46 -2.82
C SER A 69 -9.01 -7.68 -2.00
N ASP A 70 -9.53 -7.49 -0.80
CA ASP A 70 -10.13 -8.55 0.02
C ASP A 70 -11.67 -8.47 0.07
N GLY A 71 -12.27 -7.73 -0.86
CA GLY A 71 -13.72 -7.49 -0.91
C GLY A 71 -14.23 -6.44 0.08
N LYS A 72 -13.39 -5.94 1.00
CA LYS A 72 -13.70 -4.82 1.89
C LYS A 72 -12.82 -3.61 1.61
N MET A 73 -11.53 -3.85 1.43
CA MET A 73 -10.52 -2.84 1.13
C MET A 73 -9.92 -3.11 -0.24
N TYR A 74 -9.63 -2.04 -0.98
CA TYR A 74 -8.87 -2.08 -2.21
C TYR A 74 -7.56 -1.33 -2.00
N GLY A 75 -6.44 -1.98 -2.28
CA GLY A 75 -5.11 -1.40 -2.20
C GLY A 75 -4.38 -1.51 -3.53
N PHE A 76 -3.61 -0.49 -3.88
CA PHE A 76 -2.68 -0.58 -5.00
C PHE A 76 -1.38 0.15 -4.69
N LYS A 77 -0.29 -0.29 -5.30
CA LYS A 77 1.00 0.37 -5.25
C LYS A 77 1.43 0.76 -6.65
N TYR A 78 1.81 2.02 -6.84
CA TYR A 78 2.59 2.49 -7.98
C TYR A 78 4.07 2.38 -7.64
N VAL A 79 4.85 1.75 -8.51
CA VAL A 79 6.29 1.56 -8.28
C VAL A 79 7.03 1.52 -9.60
N ASN A 80 8.23 2.08 -9.64
CA ASN A 80 9.18 1.91 -10.73
C ASN A 80 10.30 0.95 -10.31
N GLY A 81 10.86 0.23 -11.28
CA GLY A 81 11.98 -0.70 -11.11
C GLY A 81 12.84 -0.83 -12.34
#